data_AF-A0AAE2CVX6-F1
#
_entry.id   AF-A0AAE2CVX6-F1
#
_cell.length_a   1.000
_cell.length_b   1.000
_cell.length_c   1.000
_cell.angle_alpha   90.00
_cell.angle_beta   90.00
_cell.angle_gamma   90.00
#
_symmetry.space_group_name_H-M   'P 1'
#
loop_
_entity.id
_entity.type
_entity.pdbx_description
1 polymer ?
#
loop_
_entity_poly.entity_id
_entity_poly.type
_entity_poly.pdbx_seq_one_letter_code
_entity_poly.pdbx_strand_id
1 'polypeptide(L)'
;MLKFVNSLLHYLTFEVIEPNWHVMHNRLQTVKSIDEVIQYHDFFLDKCLRECLLLSPVLLKKLEKMKLICLQYAAAVQWLITYSTDTPKNDIPGVDKYKQLKLRTRTQTQKVVSENATVIESILKFEREFAGELQSLGPILSSSSRAEPYLTHLAQWLLGVGRD
;
A
#
# COMPACT_ATOMS: atom_id res chain seq x y z
N MET A 1 5.97 0.26 4.67
CA MET A 1 4.72 0.49 3.89
C MET A 1 4.99 1.11 2.52
N LEU A 2 5.54 2.33 2.41
CA LEU A 2 5.76 2.98 1.10
C LEU A 2 6.62 2.15 0.14
N LYS A 3 7.75 1.61 0.61
CA LYS A 3 8.59 0.71 -0.19
C LYS A 3 7.80 -0.48 -0.74
N PHE A 4 6.95 -1.10 0.08
CA PHE A 4 6.11 -2.21 -0.34
C PHE A 4 5.16 -1.81 -1.48
N VAL A 5 4.45 -0.69 -1.34
CA VAL A 5 3.53 -0.19 -2.39
C VAL A 5 4.28 0.09 -3.69
N ASN A 6 5.43 0.76 -3.59
CA ASN A 6 6.24 1.09 -4.77
C ASN A 6 6.80 -0.16 -5.45
N SER A 7 7.31 -1.13 -4.68
CA SER A 7 7.82 -2.40 -5.21
C SER A 7 6.72 -3.22 -5.88
N LEU A 8 5.53 -3.29 -5.27
CA LEU A 8 4.39 -3.98 -5.87
C LEU A 8 3.93 -3.30 -7.16
N LEU A 9 3.82 -1.97 -7.16
CA LEU A 9 3.45 -1.22 -8.36
C LEU A 9 4.47 -1.44 -9.48
N HIS A 10 5.76 -1.35 -9.17
CA HIS A 10 6.83 -1.55 -10.13
C HIS A 10 6.75 -2.94 -10.78
N TYR A 11 6.56 -3.98 -9.96
CA TYR A 11 6.37 -5.34 -10.45
C TYR A 11 5.18 -5.45 -11.40
N LEU A 12 4.01 -4.97 -10.97
CA LEU A 12 2.79 -5.06 -11.79
C LEU A 12 2.95 -4.35 -13.14
N THR A 13 3.53 -3.15 -13.14
CA THR A 13 3.62 -2.35 -14.37
C THR A 13 4.79 -2.77 -15.26
N PHE A 14 6.02 -2.79 -14.72
CA PHE A 14 7.23 -2.93 -15.52
C PHE A 14 7.71 -4.38 -15.69
N GLU A 15 7.37 -5.27 -14.75
CA GLU A 15 7.79 -6.67 -14.84
C GLU A 15 6.69 -7.58 -15.41
N VAL A 16 5.42 -7.17 -15.34
CA VAL A 16 4.29 -7.97 -15.84
C VAL A 16 3.57 -7.30 -17.01
N ILE A 17 2.94 -6.15 -16.82
CA ILE A 17 2.04 -5.56 -17.83
C ILE A 17 2.82 -5.13 -19.09
N GLU A 18 3.87 -4.32 -18.93
CA GLU A 18 4.66 -3.78 -20.04
C GLU A 18 5.30 -4.87 -20.94
N PRO A 19 6.02 -5.88 -20.41
CA PRO A 19 6.63 -6.89 -21.26
C PRO A 19 5.60 -7.77 -21.97
N ASN A 20 4.49 -8.13 -21.29
CA ASN A 20 3.44 -8.91 -21.92
C ASN A 20 2.69 -8.12 -23.00
N TRP A 21 2.50 -6.81 -22.80
CA TRP A 21 1.95 -5.91 -23.82
C TRP A 21 2.85 -5.87 -25.05
N HIS A 22 4.17 -5.71 -24.87
CA HIS A 22 5.12 -5.74 -25.99
C HIS A 22 5.05 -7.04 -26.79
N VAL A 23 4.94 -8.19 -26.13
CA VAL A 23 4.79 -9.49 -26.79
C VAL A 23 3.50 -9.54 -27.62
N MET A 24 2.37 -9.14 -27.04
CA MET A 24 1.09 -9.10 -27.75
C MET A 24 1.15 -8.12 -28.94
N HIS A 25 1.62 -6.91 -28.72
CA HIS A 25 1.74 -5.87 -29.74
C HIS A 25 2.56 -6.33 -30.94
N ASN A 26 3.71 -6.97 -30.70
CA ASN A 26 4.56 -7.52 -31.77
C ASN A 26 3.85 -8.64 -32.55
N ARG A 27 3.10 -9.52 -31.87
CA ARG A 27 2.32 -10.57 -32.55
C ARG A 27 1.21 -9.99 -33.42
N LEU A 28 0.55 -8.93 -32.93
CA LEU A 28 -0.52 -8.23 -33.65
C LEU A 28 -0.03 -7.58 -34.95
N GLN A 29 1.26 -7.22 -35.08
CA GLN A 29 1.81 -6.67 -36.34
C GLN A 29 1.74 -7.64 -37.53
N THR A 30 1.63 -8.94 -37.26
CA THR A 30 1.69 -10.00 -38.29
C THR A 30 0.37 -10.77 -38.44
N VAL A 31 -0.67 -10.33 -37.74
CA VAL A 31 -1.96 -11.02 -37.65
C VAL A 31 -2.74 -10.98 -38.96
N LYS A 32 -3.43 -12.06 -39.31
CA LYS A 32 -4.16 -12.18 -40.60
C LYS A 32 -5.68 -12.29 -40.44
N SER A 33 -6.17 -12.54 -39.24
CA SER A 33 -7.59 -12.72 -38.95
C SER A 33 -7.99 -12.15 -37.60
N ILE A 34 -9.29 -11.91 -37.42
CA ILE A 34 -9.84 -11.46 -36.13
C ILE A 34 -9.72 -12.55 -35.06
N ASP A 35 -9.83 -13.82 -35.44
CA ASP A 35 -9.71 -14.94 -34.50
C ASP A 35 -8.30 -15.02 -33.89
N GLU A 36 -7.26 -14.77 -34.69
CA GLU A 36 -5.88 -14.68 -34.19
C GLU A 36 -5.69 -13.48 -33.24
N VAL A 37 -6.35 -12.34 -33.50
CA VAL A 37 -6.33 -11.17 -32.60
C VAL A 37 -6.92 -11.55 -31.24
N ILE A 38 -8.08 -12.21 -31.23
CA ILE A 38 -8.75 -12.67 -30.01
C ILE A 38 -7.84 -13.63 -29.25
N GLN A 39 -7.23 -14.59 -29.95
CA GLN A 39 -6.32 -15.56 -29.33
C GLN A 39 -5.11 -14.89 -28.67
N TYR A 40 -4.48 -13.92 -29.32
CA TYR A 40 -3.34 -13.20 -28.74
C TYR A 40 -3.75 -12.32 -27.55
N HIS A 41 -4.93 -11.73 -27.61
CA HIS A 41 -5.48 -10.94 -26.50
C HIS A 41 -5.82 -11.82 -25.30
N ASP A 42 -6.48 -12.96 -25.51
CA ASP A 42 -6.79 -13.91 -24.43
C ASP A 42 -5.52 -14.46 -23.78
N PHE A 43 -4.50 -14.77 -24.60
CA PHE A 43 -3.20 -15.17 -24.09
C PHE A 43 -2.57 -14.07 -23.23
N PHE A 44 -2.58 -12.81 -23.68
CA PHE A 44 -2.08 -11.66 -22.92
C PHE A 44 -2.81 -11.52 -21.58
N LEU A 45 -4.14 -11.60 -21.58
CA LEU A 45 -4.94 -11.48 -20.37
C LEU A 45 -4.69 -12.62 -19.38
N ASP A 46 -4.67 -13.88 -19.80
CA ASP A 46 -4.39 -15.01 -18.90
C ASP A 46 -3.02 -14.86 -18.24
N LYS A 47 -2.01 -14.48 -19.04
CA LYS A 47 -0.66 -14.30 -18.55
C LYS A 47 -0.57 -13.15 -17.55
N CYS A 48 -1.16 -11.99 -17.87
CA CYS A 48 -1.21 -10.84 -16.96
C CYS A 48 -1.98 -11.16 -15.67
N LEU A 49 -3.11 -11.88 -15.74
CA LEU A 49 -3.86 -12.26 -14.54
C LEU A 49 -3.06 -13.18 -13.62
N ARG A 50 -2.37 -14.15 -14.20
CA ARG A 50 -1.53 -15.11 -13.48
C ARG A 50 -0.34 -14.44 -12.83
N GLU A 51 0.45 -13.71 -13.62
CA GLU A 51 1.68 -13.05 -13.19
C GLU A 51 1.38 -11.85 -12.26
N CYS A 52 0.27 -11.13 -12.42
CA CYS A 52 -0.16 -10.12 -11.44
C CYS A 52 -0.68 -10.72 -10.11
N LEU A 53 -0.61 -12.04 -9.94
CA LEU A 53 -0.98 -12.76 -8.71
C LEU A 53 -2.49 -12.71 -8.40
N LEU A 54 -3.32 -12.36 -9.39
CA LEU A 54 -4.76 -12.19 -9.23
C LEU A 54 -5.52 -13.52 -9.20
N LEU A 55 -4.90 -14.60 -9.67
CA LEU A 55 -5.49 -15.95 -9.68
C LEU A 55 -5.32 -16.72 -8.36
N SER A 56 -4.58 -16.18 -7.38
CA SER A 56 -4.39 -16.80 -6.07
C SER A 56 -5.21 -16.09 -5.00
N PRO A 57 -6.36 -16.63 -4.56
CA PRO A 57 -7.20 -16.00 -3.54
C PRO A 57 -6.49 -15.80 -2.21
N VAL A 58 -5.56 -16.71 -1.87
CA VAL A 58 -4.74 -16.62 -0.66
C VAL A 58 -3.85 -15.40 -0.70
N LEU A 59 -3.18 -15.19 -1.84
CA LEU A 59 -2.25 -14.09 -2.05
C LEU A 59 -2.99 -12.74 -2.12
N LEU A 60 -4.11 -12.71 -2.85
CA LEU A 60 -4.96 -11.54 -2.98
C LEU A 60 -5.48 -11.06 -1.62
N LYS A 61 -5.94 -11.97 -0.75
CA LYS A 61 -6.36 -11.65 0.62
C LYS A 61 -5.23 -11.01 1.45
N LYS A 62 -3.99 -11.48 1.29
CA LYS A 62 -2.84 -10.89 1.98
C LYS A 62 -2.52 -9.49 1.46
N LEU A 63 -2.48 -9.31 0.15
CA LEU A 63 -2.26 -8.00 -0.47
C LEU A 63 -3.35 -7.00 -0.07
N GLU A 64 -4.61 -7.44 -0.03
CA GLU A 64 -5.75 -6.63 0.42
C GLU A 64 -5.60 -6.21 1.89
N LYS A 65 -5.24 -7.13 2.78
CA LYS A 65 -5.00 -6.83 4.19
C LYS A 65 -3.85 -5.83 4.37
N MET A 66 -2.74 -6.02 3.65
CA MET A 66 -1.61 -5.08 3.67
C MET A 66 -2.01 -3.69 3.16
N LYS A 67 -2.79 -3.63 2.07
CA LYS A 67 -3.37 -2.37 1.56
C LYS A 67 -4.22 -1.69 2.62
N LEU A 68 -5.09 -2.43 3.31
CA LEU A 68 -5.96 -1.89 4.34
C LEU A 68 -5.16 -1.29 5.50
N ILE A 69 -4.12 -1.98 5.97
CA ILE A 69 -3.21 -1.46 7.02
C ILE A 69 -2.55 -0.15 6.56
N CYS A 70 -2.03 -0.09 5.31
CA CYS A 70 -1.45 1.13 4.76
C CYS A 70 -2.46 2.30 4.71
N LEU A 71 -3.71 2.04 4.31
CA LEU A 71 -4.77 3.04 4.25
C LEU A 71 -5.16 3.56 5.63
N GLN A 72 -5.34 2.65 6.61
CA GLN A 72 -5.65 3.01 7.98
C GLN A 72 -4.52 3.83 8.62
N TYR A 73 -3.27 3.43 8.38
CA TYR A 73 -2.10 4.17 8.83
C TYR A 73 -2.06 5.59 8.21
N ALA A 74 -2.24 5.71 6.90
CA ALA A 74 -2.25 7.01 6.22
C ALA A 74 -3.36 7.92 6.75
N ALA A 75 -4.56 7.40 6.97
CA ALA A 75 -5.67 8.15 7.55
C ALA A 75 -5.36 8.60 8.99
N ALA A 76 -4.78 7.74 9.82
CA ALA A 76 -4.41 8.07 11.20
C ALA A 76 -3.34 9.18 11.25
N VAL A 77 -2.32 9.09 10.40
CA VAL A 77 -1.27 10.12 10.29
C VAL A 77 -1.85 11.43 9.79
N GLN A 78 -2.75 11.41 8.79
CA GLN A 78 -3.42 12.61 8.28
C GLN A 78 -4.20 13.32 9.40
N TRP A 79 -4.98 12.58 10.18
CA TRP A 79 -5.70 13.12 11.34
C TRP A 79 -4.77 13.78 12.36
N LEU A 80 -3.62 13.15 12.62
CA LEU A 80 -2.63 13.67 13.56
C LEU A 80 -2.00 14.99 13.10
N ILE A 81 -1.71 15.09 11.80
CA ILE A 81 -1.20 16.32 11.18
C ILE A 81 -2.24 17.43 11.32
N THR A 82 -3.50 17.17 10.99
CA THR A 82 -4.59 18.15 11.11
C THR A 82 -4.78 18.63 12.55
N TYR A 83 -4.79 17.73 13.53
CA TYR A 83 -4.92 18.09 14.95
C TYR A 83 -3.75 18.94 15.46
N SER A 84 -2.54 18.67 14.98
CA SER A 84 -1.33 19.43 15.35
C SER A 84 -1.29 20.84 14.74
N THR A 85 -2.02 21.07 13.64
CA THR A 85 -2.10 22.38 12.96
C THR A 85 -3.22 23.29 13.47
N ASP A 86 -4.19 22.76 14.23
CA ASP A 86 -5.26 23.54 14.88
C ASP A 86 -4.76 24.20 16.18
N THR A 87 -3.81 25.13 16.06
CA THR A 87 -3.68 26.23 17.03
C THR A 87 -4.55 27.39 16.55
N PRO A 88 -5.41 27.99 17.40
CA PRO A 88 -6.32 29.03 16.95
C PRO A 88 -5.51 30.27 16.57
N LYS A 89 -5.41 30.53 15.27
CA LYS A 89 -5.18 31.88 14.76
C LYS A 89 -6.41 32.70 15.10
N ASN A 90 -6.41 33.35 16.26
CA ASN A 90 -7.34 34.43 16.54
C ASN A 90 -6.70 35.73 16.04
N ASP A 91 -7.20 36.26 14.91
CA ASP A 91 -7.76 37.61 14.87
C ASP A 91 -8.67 37.85 13.63
N ILE A 92 -9.99 37.65 13.84
CA ILE A 92 -11.22 38.47 13.54
C ILE A 92 -11.56 38.88 12.07
N PRO A 93 -12.85 38.85 11.57
CA PRO A 93 -14.14 39.02 12.28
C PRO A 93 -15.30 38.01 12.03
N GLY A 94 -16.24 37.93 13.01
CA GLY A 94 -17.63 37.54 12.74
C GLY A 94 -18.50 37.00 13.88
N VAL A 95 -18.94 37.88 14.80
CA VAL A 95 -20.21 37.84 15.59
C VAL A 95 -20.49 36.64 16.54
N ASP A 96 -20.06 36.84 17.79
CA ASP A 96 -20.82 36.81 19.05
C ASP A 96 -21.83 35.69 19.44
N LYS A 97 -21.63 35.26 20.70
CA LYS A 97 -22.49 34.52 21.66
C LYS A 97 -22.22 33.01 21.65
N TYR A 98 -21.56 32.42 22.65
CA TYR A 98 -21.90 32.45 24.07
C TYR A 98 -20.67 32.59 24.98
N LYS A 99 -20.84 33.38 26.05
CA LYS A 99 -19.87 33.61 27.12
C LYS A 99 -19.86 32.45 28.13
N GLN A 100 -18.66 32.23 28.68
CA GLN A 100 -18.30 31.65 29.99
C GLN A 100 -17.97 30.14 30.02
N LEU A 101 -16.70 29.81 30.31
CA LEU A 101 -16.29 29.56 31.69
C LEU A 101 -14.75 29.51 31.84
N LYS A 102 -14.33 29.88 33.05
CA LYS A 102 -12.97 30.20 33.52
C LYS A 102 -12.02 29.00 33.65
N LEU A 103 -10.73 29.36 33.60
CA LEU A 103 -9.55 28.78 34.29
C LEU A 103 -9.48 27.26 34.45
N ARG A 104 -8.54 26.64 33.73
CA ARG A 104 -7.70 25.56 34.32
C ARG A 104 -6.33 25.45 33.66
N THR A 105 -5.49 26.44 33.89
CA THR A 105 -4.03 26.31 33.73
C THR A 105 -3.55 25.30 34.78
N ARG A 106 -2.69 24.34 34.39
CA ARG A 106 -2.09 23.24 35.19
C ARG A 106 -2.77 21.85 35.12
N THR A 107 -3.15 21.40 33.92
CA THR A 107 -3.40 19.97 33.60
C THR A 107 -2.89 19.53 32.21
N GLN A 108 -2.41 20.46 31.37
CA GLN A 108 -2.11 20.19 29.96
C GLN A 108 -0.82 19.40 29.71
N THR A 109 0.25 19.59 30.50
CA THR A 109 1.55 18.93 30.23
C THR A 109 1.51 17.42 30.47
N GLN A 110 0.67 16.94 31.40
CA GLN A 110 0.52 15.51 31.70
C GLN A 110 -0.45 14.82 30.72
N LYS A 111 -1.45 15.57 30.23
CA LYS A 111 -2.43 15.09 29.24
C LYS A 111 -1.79 14.93 27.84
N VAL A 112 -0.93 15.87 27.44
CA VAL A 112 -0.20 15.82 26.16
C VAL A 112 0.82 14.67 26.12
N VAL A 113 1.52 14.38 27.23
CA VAL A 113 2.45 13.23 27.29
C VAL A 113 1.69 11.90 27.20
N SER A 114 0.54 11.79 27.86
CA SER A 114 -0.35 10.61 27.76
C SER A 114 -0.92 10.43 26.35
N GLU A 115 -1.38 11.52 25.71
CA GLU A 115 -1.91 11.49 24.35
C GLU A 115 -0.81 11.09 23.33
N ASN A 116 0.41 11.64 23.48
CA ASN A 116 1.55 11.26 22.65
C ASN A 116 1.94 9.78 22.84
N ALA A 117 1.88 9.26 24.07
CA ALA A 117 2.14 7.84 24.32
C ALA A 117 1.11 6.93 23.62
N THR A 118 -0.18 7.29 23.64
CA THR A 118 -1.23 6.53 22.94
C THR A 118 -1.10 6.58 21.41
N VAL A 119 -0.64 7.70 20.87
CA VAL A 119 -0.33 7.85 19.44
C VAL A 119 0.83 6.95 19.04
N ILE A 120 1.93 6.99 19.80
CA ILE A 120 3.11 6.16 19.54
C ILE A 120 2.75 4.68 19.60
N GLU A 121 1.96 4.27 20.59
CA GLU A 121 1.49 2.88 20.70
C GLU A 121 0.64 2.46 19.48
N SER A 122 -0.22 3.35 18.98
CA SER A 122 -1.04 3.12 17.79
C SER A 122 -0.18 3.00 16.52
N ILE A 123 0.85 3.83 16.36
CA ILE A 123 1.81 3.74 15.25
C ILE A 123 2.58 2.40 15.30
N LEU A 124 3.11 2.04 16.46
CA LEU A 124 3.82 0.78 16.65
C LEU A 124 2.93 -0.44 16.41
N LYS A 125 1.62 -0.33 16.71
CA LYS A 125 0.64 -1.37 16.38
C LYS A 125 0.53 -1.58 14.87
N PHE A 126 0.38 -0.50 14.08
CA PHE A 126 0.35 -0.61 12.62
C PHE A 126 1.63 -1.21 12.04
N GLU A 127 2.79 -0.82 12.58
CA GLU A 127 4.08 -1.38 12.16
C GLU A 127 4.16 -2.89 12.42
N ARG A 128 3.78 -3.34 13.63
CA ARG A 128 3.77 -4.77 13.98
C ARG A 128 2.81 -5.58 13.11
N GLU A 129 1.59 -5.07 12.89
CA GLU A 129 0.60 -5.74 12.06
C GLU A 129 1.08 -5.85 10.60
N PHE A 130 1.65 -4.77 10.06
CA PHE A 130 2.20 -4.76 8.72
C PHE A 130 3.39 -5.71 8.56
N ALA A 131 4.33 -5.69 9.52
CA ALA A 131 5.51 -6.55 9.51
C ALA A 131 5.11 -8.03 9.62
N GLY A 132 4.15 -8.37 10.49
CA GLY A 132 3.64 -9.73 10.62
C GLY A 132 2.97 -10.23 9.33
N GLU A 133 2.16 -9.39 8.67
CA GLU A 133 1.56 -9.77 7.40
C GLU A 133 2.62 -9.91 6.29
N LEU A 134 3.59 -9.00 6.21
CA LEU A 134 4.70 -9.05 5.25
C LEU A 134 5.56 -10.32 5.43
N GLN A 135 5.86 -10.71 6.67
CA GLN A 135 6.60 -11.94 6.96
C GLN A 135 5.81 -13.18 6.52
N SER A 136 4.49 -13.19 6.71
CA SER A 136 3.64 -14.29 6.26
C SER A 136 3.47 -14.37 4.74
N LEU A 137 3.68 -13.25 4.03
CA LEU A 137 3.62 -13.16 2.58
C LEU A 137 4.87 -13.76 1.92
N GLY A 138 6.04 -13.59 2.54
CA GLY A 138 7.33 -14.03 2.01
C GLY A 138 7.37 -15.48 1.54
N PRO A 139 7.05 -16.48 2.39
CA PRO A 139 7.05 -17.89 2.00
C PRO A 139 6.11 -18.23 0.86
N ILE A 140 4.96 -17.54 0.78
CA ILE A 140 3.98 -17.74 -0.30
C ILE A 140 4.58 -17.26 -1.62
N LEU A 141 5.17 -16.05 -1.63
CA LEU A 141 5.86 -15.53 -2.81
C LEU A 141 7.06 -16.40 -3.20
N SER A 142 7.86 -16.89 -2.26
CA SER A 142 8.99 -17.78 -2.54
C SER A 142 8.57 -19.16 -3.07
N SER A 143 7.39 -19.65 -2.69
CA SER A 143 6.83 -20.87 -3.26
C SER A 143 6.36 -20.63 -4.71
N SER A 144 5.75 -19.49 -4.98
CA SER A 144 5.29 -19.07 -6.31
C SER A 144 6.44 -18.65 -7.24
N SER A 145 7.55 -18.13 -6.71
CA SER A 145 8.70 -17.69 -7.50
C SER A 145 9.48 -18.84 -8.14
N ARG A 146 9.29 -20.08 -7.68
CA ARG A 146 9.82 -21.27 -8.37
C ARG A 146 9.18 -21.48 -9.74
N ALA A 147 7.97 -20.96 -9.95
CA ALA A 147 7.25 -21.05 -11.21
C ALA A 147 7.50 -19.83 -12.11
N GLU A 148 7.83 -18.66 -11.55
CA GLU A 148 7.96 -17.42 -12.31
C GLU A 148 9.20 -16.61 -11.87
N PRO A 149 10.17 -16.36 -12.76
CA PRO A 149 11.44 -15.73 -12.39
C PRO A 149 11.30 -14.29 -11.90
N TYR A 150 10.32 -13.54 -12.43
CA TYR A 150 10.06 -12.13 -12.07
C TYR A 150 9.58 -11.97 -10.62
N LEU A 151 8.86 -12.96 -10.08
CA LEU A 151 8.44 -12.97 -8.67
C LEU A 151 9.63 -13.02 -7.69
N THR A 152 10.77 -13.54 -8.14
CA THR A 152 11.99 -13.59 -7.32
C THR A 152 12.49 -12.18 -7.00
N HIS A 153 12.40 -11.26 -7.96
CA HIS A 153 12.84 -9.87 -7.78
C HIS A 153 11.92 -9.11 -6.81
N LEU A 154 10.60 -9.27 -6.97
CA LEU A 154 9.63 -8.74 -6.01
C LEU A 154 9.84 -9.32 -4.60
N ALA A 155 10.02 -10.64 -4.47
CA ALA A 155 10.23 -11.29 -3.18
C ALA A 155 11.51 -10.78 -2.49
N GLN A 156 12.61 -10.62 -3.24
CA GLN A 156 13.86 -10.05 -2.73
C GLN A 156 13.69 -8.58 -2.29
N TRP A 157 12.99 -7.77 -3.09
CA TRP A 157 12.73 -6.36 -2.78
C TRP A 157 11.84 -6.16 -1.55
N LEU A 158 10.83 -7.00 -1.40
CA LEU A 158 9.88 -6.96 -0.29
C LEU A 158 10.46 -7.50 1.01
N LEU A 159 11.27 -8.56 0.95
CA LEU A 159 11.89 -9.18 2.14
C LEU A 159 13.23 -8.53 2.53
N GLY A 160 13.74 -7.61 1.73
CA GLY A 160 14.99 -6.90 2.03
C GLY A 160 16.24 -7.78 1.95
N VAL A 161 16.19 -8.94 1.26
CA VAL A 161 17.30 -9.90 1.14
C VAL A 161 18.35 -9.44 0.11
N GLY A 162 18.60 -8.14 0.02
CA GLY A 162 19.53 -7.58 -0.96
C GLY A 162 19.54 -6.07 -0.96
N ARG A 163 20.25 -5.50 0.00
CA ARG A 163 21.03 -4.25 -0.07
C ARG A 163 21.53 -3.93 1.34
N ASP A 164 22.68 -4.50 1.66
CA ASP A 164 23.76 -3.73 2.27
C ASP A 164 24.39 -2.84 1.20
#